data_AF-A0A173YGA1-F1
#
_entry.id   AF-A0A173YGA1-F1
#
_cell.length_a   1.000
_cell.length_b   1.000
_cell.length_c   1.000
_cell.angle_alpha   90.00
_cell.angle_beta   90.00
_cell.angle_gamma   90.00
#
_symmetry.space_group_name_H-M   'P 1'
#
loop_
_entity.id
_entity.type
_entity.pdbx_description
1 polymer ?
#
loop_
_entity_poly.entity_id
_entity_poly.type
_entity_poly.pdbx_seq_one_letter_code
_entity_poly.pdbx_strand_id
1 'polypeptide(L)'
;METYDYQHEIGFINEMETKIEILSEGEAKEVSEFIDMLKKKTVQEQTTHSLEWIKVAILPILQEYAKKTCSLLTIEEAHDSVIIATLKNDIGYDIAENSRLIKMLFNLANQVGIESEDGKTCIALVFDSANLVI
;
A
#
# COMPACT_ATOMS: atom_id res chain seq x y z
N MET A 1 11.37 21.13 15.52
CA MET A 1 9.93 20.86 15.46
C MET A 1 9.50 21.17 14.06
N GLU A 2 9.03 20.18 13.32
CA GLU A 2 8.45 20.39 12.01
C GLU A 2 6.95 20.58 12.19
N THR A 3 6.40 21.62 11.56
CA THR A 3 4.97 21.95 11.62
C THR A 3 4.44 21.86 10.20
N TYR A 4 3.45 20.99 10.02
CA TYR A 4 2.76 20.81 8.75
C TYR A 4 1.38 21.48 8.88
N ASP A 5 1.18 22.59 8.18
CA ASP A 5 -0.03 23.41 8.22
C ASP A 5 -0.83 23.24 6.91
N TYR A 6 -1.98 22.57 7.03
CA TYR A 6 -2.91 22.30 5.93
C TYR A 6 -4.14 23.24 5.93
N GLN A 7 -4.14 24.30 6.75
CA GLN A 7 -5.33 25.12 7.00
C GLN A 7 -5.64 26.15 5.88
N HIS A 8 -4.82 26.23 4.83
CA HIS A 8 -4.90 27.27 3.81
C HIS A 8 -5.54 26.85 2.46
N GLU A 9 -6.10 25.65 2.35
CA GLU A 9 -6.62 25.12 1.06
C GLU A 9 -7.89 25.82 0.54
N ILE A 10 -8.67 26.48 1.41
CA ILE A 10 -10.00 27.03 1.05
C ILE A 10 -9.91 28.20 0.06
N GLY A 11 -8.85 29.01 0.11
CA GLY A 11 -8.69 30.16 -0.79
C GLY A 11 -8.46 29.76 -2.25
N PHE A 12 -7.79 28.63 -2.47
CA PHE A 12 -7.46 28.13 -3.79
C PHE A 12 -8.67 27.52 -4.52
N ILE A 13 -9.55 26.82 -3.79
CA ILE A 13 -10.76 26.21 -4.35
C ILE A 13 -11.69 27.27 -4.94
N ASN A 14 -11.93 28.37 -4.21
CA ASN A 14 -12.81 29.45 -4.66
C ASN A 14 -12.30 30.16 -5.94
N GLU A 15 -10.99 30.32 -6.07
CA GLU A 15 -10.37 30.89 -7.28
C GLU A 15 -10.53 29.96 -8.48
N MET A 16 -10.43 28.65 -8.26
CA MET A 16 -10.57 27.65 -9.32
C MET A 16 -11.99 27.55 -9.86
N GLU A 17 -13.01 27.62 -8.99
CA GLU A 17 -14.43 27.64 -9.40
C GLU A 17 -14.71 28.79 -10.37
N THR A 18 -14.21 29.99 -10.05
CA THR A 18 -14.38 31.18 -10.91
C THR A 18 -13.75 30.99 -12.30
N LYS A 19 -12.59 30.30 -12.38
CA LYS A 19 -11.90 30.02 -13.65
C LYS A 19 -12.63 28.98 -14.50
N ILE A 20 -13.33 28.02 -13.87
CA ILE A 20 -14.08 26.98 -14.58
C ILE A 20 -15.36 27.57 -15.20
N GLU A 21 -16.04 28.49 -14.52
CA GLU A 21 -17.30 29.08 -14.99
C GLU A 21 -17.18 29.88 -16.29
N ILE A 22 -15.98 30.39 -16.61
CA ILE A 22 -15.74 31.25 -17.78
C ILE A 22 -15.18 30.50 -19.00
N LEU A 23 -14.97 29.17 -18.90
CA LEU A 23 -14.41 28.37 -20.00
C LEU A 23 -15.41 28.25 -21.16
N SER A 24 -14.90 28.34 -22.38
CA SER A 24 -15.63 27.87 -23.56
C SER A 24 -15.73 26.35 -23.59
N GLU A 25 -16.64 25.80 -24.40
CA GLU A 25 -16.83 24.35 -24.53
C GLU A 25 -15.54 23.61 -24.95
N GLY A 26 -14.74 24.22 -25.83
CA GLY A 26 -13.44 23.68 -26.25
C GLY A 26 -12.42 23.64 -25.11
N GLU A 27 -12.29 24.74 -24.37
CA GLU A 27 -11.39 24.83 -23.23
C GLU A 27 -11.81 23.91 -22.08
N ALA A 28 -13.12 23.78 -21.82
CA ALA A 28 -13.66 22.86 -20.83
C ALA A 28 -13.33 21.40 -21.16
N LYS A 29 -13.39 21.03 -22.44
CA LYS A 29 -13.02 19.69 -22.91
C LYS A 29 -11.52 19.41 -22.68
N GLU A 30 -10.65 20.35 -23.06
CA GLU A 30 -9.21 20.22 -22.84
C GLU A 30 -8.86 20.11 -21.35
N VAL A 31 -9.51 20.91 -20.50
CA VAL A 31 -9.35 20.85 -19.05
C VAL A 31 -9.80 19.49 -18.49
N SER A 32 -10.94 18.96 -18.96
CA SER A 32 -11.43 17.64 -18.54
C SER A 32 -10.43 16.52 -18.89
N GLU A 33 -9.93 16.51 -20.12
CA GLU A 33 -8.95 15.52 -20.58
C GLU A 33 -7.64 15.62 -19.77
N PHE A 34 -7.21 16.84 -19.45
CA PHE A 34 -6.04 17.09 -18.60
C PHE A 34 -6.24 16.62 -17.16
N ILE A 35 -7.42 16.84 -16.56
CA ILE A 35 -7.76 16.35 -15.22
C ILE A 35 -7.69 14.82 -15.17
N ASP A 36 -8.24 14.14 -16.18
CA ASP A 36 -8.20 12.68 -16.25
C ASP A 36 -6.77 12.15 -16.38
N MET A 37 -5.93 12.81 -17.19
CA MET A 37 -4.51 12.50 -17.31
C MET A 37 -3.77 12.70 -15.98
N LEU A 38 -4.01 13.83 -15.30
CA LEU A 38 -3.43 14.15 -13.99
C LEU A 38 -3.80 13.11 -12.94
N LYS A 39 -5.08 12.73 -12.86
CA LYS A 39 -5.54 11.69 -11.93
C LYS A 39 -4.87 10.36 -12.20
N LYS A 40 -4.81 9.93 -13.47
CA LYS A 40 -4.11 8.69 -13.84
C LYS A 40 -2.63 8.71 -13.46
N LYS A 41 -1.94 9.81 -13.76
CA LYS A 41 -0.52 9.98 -13.40
C LYS A 41 -0.32 9.92 -11.89
N THR A 42 -1.16 10.63 -11.13
CA THR A 42 -1.09 10.67 -9.66
C THR A 42 -1.28 9.28 -9.06
N VAL A 43 -2.30 8.53 -9.51
CA VAL A 43 -2.53 7.16 -9.06
C VAL A 43 -1.33 6.27 -9.37
N GLN A 44 -0.75 6.38 -10.58
CA GLN A 44 0.38 5.56 -10.97
C GLN A 44 1.66 5.86 -10.18
N GLU A 45 1.94 7.14 -9.91
CA GLU A 45 3.06 7.56 -9.05
C GLU A 45 2.86 7.08 -7.61
N GLN A 46 1.64 7.22 -7.06
CA GLN A 46 1.30 6.74 -5.73
C GLN A 46 1.47 5.21 -5.62
N THR A 47 0.95 4.44 -6.57
CA THR A 47 1.12 2.97 -6.59
C THR A 47 2.59 2.59 -6.62
N THR A 48 3.39 3.24 -7.47
CA THR A 48 4.83 2.96 -7.58
C THR A 48 5.54 3.23 -6.24
N HIS A 49 5.31 4.37 -5.62
CA HIS A 49 5.90 4.73 -4.33
C HIS A 49 5.46 3.80 -3.20
N SER A 50 4.19 3.44 -3.15
CA SER A 50 3.67 2.52 -2.13
C SER A 50 4.25 1.11 -2.28
N LEU A 51 4.45 0.61 -3.51
CA LEU A 51 5.14 -0.66 -3.73
C LEU A 51 6.61 -0.61 -3.30
N GLU A 52 7.32 0.48 -3.61
CA GLU A 52 8.68 0.70 -3.13
C GLU A 52 8.74 0.70 -1.61
N TRP A 53 7.78 1.35 -0.95
CA TRP A 53 7.70 1.37 0.51
C TRP A 53 7.50 -0.02 1.11
N ILE A 54 6.62 -0.86 0.53
CA ILE A 54 6.46 -2.27 0.96
C ILE A 54 7.81 -3.01 0.86
N LYS A 55 8.53 -2.84 -0.26
CA LYS A 55 9.83 -3.49 -0.46
C LYS A 55 10.89 -3.02 0.53
N VAL A 56 10.92 -1.73 0.88
CA VAL A 56 11.93 -1.16 1.77
C VAL A 56 11.60 -1.38 3.25
N ALA A 57 10.33 -1.25 3.65
CA ALA A 57 9.92 -1.28 5.05
C ALA A 57 9.43 -2.66 5.52
N ILE A 58 8.65 -3.38 4.70
CA ILE A 58 7.98 -4.63 5.11
C ILE A 58 8.88 -5.84 4.85
N LEU A 59 9.51 -5.92 3.68
CA LEU A 59 10.30 -7.10 3.29
C LEU A 59 11.42 -7.45 4.30
N PRO A 60 12.20 -6.50 4.84
CA PRO A 60 13.23 -6.83 5.82
C PRO A 60 12.66 -7.47 7.10
N ILE A 61 11.49 -7.01 7.55
CA ILE A 61 10.79 -7.55 8.72
C ILE A 61 10.37 -9.00 8.46
N LEU A 62 9.80 -9.26 7.28
CA LEU A 62 9.38 -10.61 6.89
C LEU A 62 10.58 -11.56 6.77
N GLN A 63 11.70 -11.10 6.18
CA GLN A 63 12.91 -11.90 6.06
C GLN A 63 13.52 -12.24 7.43
N GLU A 64 13.58 -11.27 8.34
CA GLU A 64 14.08 -11.51 9.69
C GLU A 64 13.17 -12.49 10.45
N TYR A 65 11.85 -12.32 10.33
CA TYR A 65 10.88 -13.21 10.96
C TYR A 65 10.98 -14.63 10.40
N ALA A 66 10.98 -14.79 9.08
CA ALA A 66 11.14 -16.09 8.41
C ALA A 66 12.41 -16.81 8.86
N LYS A 67 13.53 -16.07 8.99
CA LYS A 67 14.79 -16.62 9.50
C LYS A 67 14.65 -17.11 10.94
N LYS A 68 14.00 -16.33 11.83
CA LYS A 68 13.80 -16.69 13.24
C LYS A 68 12.89 -17.91 13.41
N THR A 69 11.90 -18.06 12.55
CA THR A 69 10.93 -19.16 12.61
C THR A 69 11.33 -20.35 11.74
N CYS A 70 12.48 -20.31 11.06
CA CYS A 70 12.88 -21.32 10.08
C CYS A 70 11.81 -21.56 9.00
N SER A 71 11.15 -20.49 8.56
CA SER A 71 10.11 -20.55 7.54
C SER A 71 10.66 -20.34 6.13
N LEU A 72 10.01 -20.96 5.16
CA LEU A 72 10.13 -20.55 3.76
C LEU A 72 9.30 -19.28 3.56
N LEU A 73 9.93 -18.21 3.08
CA LEU A 73 9.26 -16.98 2.68
C LEU A 73 9.21 -16.91 1.15
N THR A 74 8.02 -16.72 0.59
CA THR A 74 7.82 -16.38 -0.83
C THR A 74 7.16 -15.02 -0.94
N ILE A 75 7.59 -14.23 -1.91
CA ILE A 75 7.02 -12.92 -2.24
C ILE A 75 6.55 -12.99 -3.69
N GLU A 76 5.27 -12.69 -3.89
CA GLU A 76 4.65 -12.60 -5.20
C GLU A 76 4.16 -11.16 -5.42
N GLU A 77 4.59 -10.56 -6.52
CA GLU A 77 3.98 -9.33 -7.03
C GLU A 77 2.83 -9.77 -7.94
N ALA A 78 1.61 -9.68 -7.42
CA ALA A 78 0.38 -9.91 -8.19
C ALA A 78 0.11 -8.67 -9.07
N HIS A 79 -1.11 -8.48 -9.58
CA HIS A 79 -1.50 -7.28 -10.35
C HIS A 79 -0.89 -5.96 -9.82
N ASP A 80 -0.73 -4.94 -10.68
CA ASP A 80 0.06 -3.69 -10.52
C ASP A 80 0.15 -2.98 -9.16
N SER A 81 -0.65 -3.31 -8.15
CA SER A 81 -0.64 -2.72 -6.81
C SER A 81 -0.50 -3.71 -5.65
N VAL A 82 -0.45 -5.02 -5.89
CA VAL A 82 -0.61 -6.04 -4.83
C VAL A 82 0.66 -6.88 -4.63
N ILE A 83 1.10 -6.98 -3.38
CA ILE A 83 2.17 -7.87 -2.94
C ILE A 83 1.59 -8.92 -1.99
N ILE A 84 1.88 -10.19 -2.28
CA ILE A 84 1.50 -11.33 -1.44
C ILE A 84 2.78 -11.91 -0.84
N ALA A 85 2.86 -11.91 0.48
CA ALA A 85 3.95 -12.54 1.22
C ALA A 85 3.45 -13.79 1.93
N THR A 86 4.04 -14.95 1.62
CA THR A 86 3.65 -16.22 2.21
C THR A 86 4.79 -16.80 3.04
N LEU A 87 4.49 -17.11 4.30
CA LEU A 87 5.38 -17.78 5.25
C LEU A 87 4.90 -19.22 5.44
N LYS A 88 5.73 -20.21 5.09
CA LYS A 88 5.43 -21.65 5.25
C LYS A 88 6.37 -22.31 6.26
N ASN A 89 5.80 -23.03 7.22
CA ASN A 89 6.54 -23.69 8.30
C ASN A 89 5.95 -25.08 8.64
N ASP A 90 6.82 -26.03 8.99
CA ASP A 90 6.42 -27.43 9.24
C ASP A 90 5.77 -27.65 10.62
N ILE A 91 5.99 -26.74 11.57
CA ILE A 91 5.64 -26.89 12.98
C ILE A 91 4.51 -25.93 13.39
N GLY A 92 4.46 -24.75 12.76
CA GLY A 92 3.49 -23.69 13.05
C GLY A 92 4.17 -22.39 13.48
N TYR A 93 3.39 -21.48 14.06
CA TYR A 93 3.85 -20.16 14.48
C TYR A 93 3.36 -19.79 15.87
N ASP A 94 4.29 -19.41 16.74
CA ASP A 94 3.99 -18.76 18.00
C ASP A 94 4.25 -17.25 17.88
N ILE A 95 3.18 -16.46 17.77
CA ILE A 95 3.28 -14.99 17.71
C ILE A 95 3.32 -14.44 19.14
N ALA A 96 4.50 -14.45 19.73
CA ALA A 96 4.73 -14.02 21.11
C ALA A 96 4.66 -12.49 21.33
N GLU A 97 4.70 -12.06 22.59
CA GLU A 97 4.61 -10.65 22.98
C GLU A 97 5.70 -9.78 22.32
N ASN A 98 6.92 -10.30 22.20
CA ASN A 98 8.06 -9.63 21.59
C ASN A 98 8.04 -9.60 20.06
N SER A 99 7.12 -10.32 19.40
CA SER A 99 6.93 -10.35 17.95
C SER A 99 6.20 -9.09 17.44
N ARG A 100 6.64 -7.89 17.87
CA ARG A 100 5.93 -6.61 17.64
C ARG A 100 5.79 -6.26 16.17
N LEU A 101 6.88 -6.40 15.40
CA LEU A 101 6.90 -5.99 13.99
C LEU A 101 5.99 -6.89 13.13
N ILE A 102 6.06 -8.22 13.30
CA ILE A 102 5.14 -9.11 12.57
C ILE A 102 3.68 -8.86 12.98
N LYS A 103 3.39 -8.57 14.26
CA LYS A 103 2.03 -8.19 14.69
C LYS A 103 1.55 -6.92 14.00
N MET A 104 2.42 -5.92 13.80
CA MET A 104 2.09 -4.74 13.00
C MET A 104 1.76 -5.12 11.56
N LEU A 105 2.55 -6.01 10.94
CA LEU A 105 2.28 -6.46 9.57
C LEU A 105 0.95 -7.19 9.42
N PHE A 106 0.53 -7.97 10.41
CA PHE A 106 -0.81 -8.60 10.43
C PHE A 106 -1.94 -7.58 10.42
N ASN A 107 -1.76 -6.43 11.08
CA ASN A 107 -2.76 -5.36 11.10
C ASN A 107 -2.69 -4.49 9.83
N LEU A 108 -1.50 -4.38 9.24
CA LEU A 108 -1.28 -3.59 8.03
C LEU A 108 -1.76 -4.32 6.76
N ALA A 109 -1.71 -5.66 6.76
CA ALA A 109 -2.17 -6.45 5.64
C ALA A 109 -3.67 -6.25 5.40
N ASN A 110 -4.04 -6.02 4.14
CA ASN A 110 -5.43 -5.92 3.71
C ASN A 110 -6.16 -7.26 3.89
N GLN A 111 -5.43 -8.36 3.79
CA GLN A 111 -5.94 -9.70 4.06
C GLN A 111 -4.85 -10.55 4.70
N VAL A 112 -5.26 -11.35 5.70
CA VAL A 112 -4.44 -12.39 6.31
C VAL A 112 -5.10 -13.74 6.06
N GLY A 113 -4.43 -14.60 5.29
CA GLY A 113 -4.78 -16.00 5.14
C GLY A 113 -3.96 -16.86 6.10
N ILE A 114 -4.61 -17.80 6.79
CA ILE A 114 -3.92 -18.80 7.62
C ILE A 114 -4.51 -20.16 7.27
N GLU A 115 -3.69 -21.05 6.76
CA GLU A 115 -4.12 -22.36 6.29
C GLU A 115 -3.05 -23.43 6.52
N SER A 116 -3.44 -24.68 6.28
CA SER A 116 -2.54 -25.81 6.30
C SER A 116 -2.44 -26.40 4.91
N GLU A 117 -1.24 -26.45 4.35
CA GLU A 117 -0.96 -26.99 3.01
C GLU A 117 0.12 -28.07 3.14
N ASP A 118 -0.18 -29.30 2.71
CA ASP A 118 0.71 -30.47 2.84
C ASP A 118 1.23 -30.71 4.27
N GLY A 119 0.39 -30.46 5.27
CA GLY A 119 0.74 -30.58 6.68
C GLY A 119 1.64 -29.46 7.21
N LYS A 120 1.93 -28.43 6.42
CA LYS A 120 2.68 -27.24 6.81
C LYS A 120 1.71 -26.09 7.09
N THR A 121 2.00 -25.28 8.10
CA THR A 121 1.25 -24.05 8.36
C THR A 121 1.71 -22.95 7.42
N CYS A 122 0.77 -22.33 6.71
CA CYS A 122 0.97 -21.22 5.79
C CYS A 122 0.29 -19.98 6.33
N ILE A 123 1.02 -18.86 6.37
CA ILE A 123 0.45 -17.52 6.60
C ILE A 123 0.69 -16.72 5.33
N ALA A 124 -0.39 -16.23 4.71
CA ALA A 124 -0.34 -15.32 3.58
C ALA A 124 -0.76 -13.91 4.03
N LEU A 125 0.08 -12.92 3.76
CA LEU A 125 -0.20 -11.50 4.02
C LEU A 125 -0.31 -10.80 2.67
N VAL A 126 -1.49 -10.23 2.40
CA VAL A 126 -1.75 -9.47 1.17
C VAL A 126 -1.68 -7.99 1.48
N PHE A 127 -0.82 -7.27 0.77
CA PHE A 127 -0.65 -5.84 0.84
C PHE A 127 -1.07 -5.23 -0.49
N ASP A 128 -2.13 -4.44 -0.50
CA ASP A 128 -2.62 -3.72 -1.66
C ASP A 128 -2.31 -2.23 -1.50
N SER A 129 -1.33 -1.76 -2.26
CA SER A 129 -0.87 -0.38 -2.25
C SER A 129 -1.95 0.63 -2.63
N ALA A 130 -3.00 0.24 -3.35
CA ALA A 130 -4.13 1.11 -3.66
C ALA A 130 -4.99 1.41 -2.42
N ASN A 131 -4.92 0.56 -1.39
CA ASN A 131 -5.71 0.65 -0.17
C ASN A 131 -4.84 0.96 1.07
N LEU A 132 -3.52 1.09 0.91
CA LEU A 132 -2.62 1.58 1.94
C LEU A 132 -2.65 3.11 1.95
N VAL A 133 -3.43 3.68 2.86
CA VAL A 133 -3.28 5.09 3.26
C VAL A 133 -2.24 5.11 4.38
N ILE A 134 -1.03 5.58 4.08
CA ILE A 134 0.06 5.77 5.05
C ILE A 134 0.20 7.25 5.36
#